data_AF-A0A1Y2VH84-F1
#
_entry.id   AF-A0A1Y2VH84-F1
#
_cell.length_a   1.000
_cell.length_b   1.000
_cell.length_c   1.000
_cell.angle_alpha   90.00
_cell.angle_beta   90.00
_cell.angle_gamma   90.00
#
_symmetry.space_group_name_H-M   'P 1'
#
loop_
_entity.id
_entity.type
_entity.pdbx_description
1 polymer ?
#
loop_
_entity_poly.entity_id
_entity_poly.type
_entity_poly.pdbx_seq_one_letter_code
_entity_poly.pdbx_strand_id
1 'polypeptide(L)'
;MPPWATHFFAFDHLALVNRDAYLEVGAWDTQIPYYSSDCDMYLRLHWTGYWQPQSEAGLIFDVASVLDDIAALFRVPGAHATFKGDPVYIGTSDGSSKDERAHHEAEMKREKDMYPWVEKEGETFAHLVEVAGRMQDLKWVDEGLRRNEWQNRQTGGQTDPFYRDPEGFASGLETLVDAGRRVFADKWGHRGCDLLAMGIEGKDAWRLERDWDIRESPGSVGGNWGKDWMTGSSDLT
;
A
#
# COMPACT_ATOMS: atom_id res chain seq x y z
N MET A 1 -13.52 12.02 24.81
CA MET A 1 -13.08 11.64 23.45
C MET A 1 -14.32 11.17 22.70
N PRO A 2 -14.52 11.56 21.43
CA PRO A 2 -15.57 10.96 20.62
C PRO A 2 -15.40 9.43 20.57
N PRO A 3 -16.48 8.65 20.38
CA PRO A 3 -16.36 7.23 20.06
C PRO A 3 -15.40 7.05 18.88
N TRP A 4 -14.36 6.23 19.03
CA TRP A 4 -13.31 6.05 18.03
C TRP A 4 -13.21 4.58 17.62
N ALA A 5 -12.84 4.34 16.36
CA ALA A 5 -12.68 2.98 15.83
C ALA A 5 -11.26 2.69 15.34
N THR A 6 -10.68 3.59 14.54
CA THR A 6 -9.39 3.33 13.89
C THR A 6 -8.53 4.58 13.94
N HIS A 7 -7.32 4.51 14.49
CA HIS A 7 -6.33 5.57 14.38
C HIS A 7 -5.24 5.12 13.41
N PHE A 8 -5.17 5.72 12.24
CA PHE A 8 -4.17 5.40 11.22
C PHE A 8 -2.85 6.11 11.53
N PHE A 9 -1.75 5.37 11.43
CA PHE A 9 -0.41 5.95 11.47
C PHE A 9 0.24 6.02 10.09
N ALA A 10 -0.01 4.98 9.30
CA ALA A 10 0.09 4.98 7.86
C ALA A 10 -1.01 4.06 7.34
N PHE A 11 -1.92 4.62 6.55
CA PHE A 11 -3.01 3.88 5.93
C PHE A 11 -2.47 2.61 5.24
N ASP A 12 -3.16 1.48 5.37
CA ASP A 12 -2.75 0.13 4.93
C ASP A 12 -1.50 -0.49 5.58
N HIS A 13 -0.80 0.20 6.49
CA HIS A 13 0.46 -0.29 7.04
C HIS A 13 0.47 -0.40 8.57
N LEU A 14 -0.03 0.62 9.25
CA LEU A 14 -0.03 0.67 10.71
C LEU A 14 -1.24 1.46 11.20
N ALA A 15 -2.07 0.80 12.02
CA ALA A 15 -3.21 1.42 12.66
C ALA A 15 -3.40 0.86 14.08
N LEU A 16 -3.94 1.70 14.96
CA LEU A 16 -4.49 1.27 16.25
C LEU A 16 -6.01 1.07 16.07
N VAL A 17 -6.50 -0.09 16.49
CA VAL A 17 -7.90 -0.50 16.29
C VAL A 17 -8.62 -0.67 17.62
N ASN A 18 -9.80 -0.07 17.75
CA ASN A 18 -10.75 -0.35 18.82
C ASN A 18 -11.56 -1.61 18.48
N ARG A 19 -11.19 -2.73 19.10
CA ARG A 19 -11.82 -4.03 18.90
C ARG A 19 -13.34 -4.01 19.16
N ASP A 20 -13.81 -3.26 20.16
CA ASP A 20 -15.23 -3.24 20.51
C ASP A 20 -16.06 -2.49 19.46
N ALA A 21 -15.54 -1.37 18.94
CA ALA A 21 -16.17 -0.63 17.84
C ALA A 21 -16.30 -1.49 16.57
N TYR A 22 -15.26 -2.28 16.25
CA TYR A 22 -15.30 -3.19 15.11
C TYR A 22 -16.36 -4.27 15.27
N LEU A 23 -16.47 -4.85 16.46
CA LEU A 23 -17.46 -5.89 16.73
C LEU A 23 -18.89 -5.36 16.73
N GLU A 24 -19.11 -4.12 17.18
CA GLU A 24 -20.43 -3.49 17.17
C GLU A 24 -21.00 -3.37 15.75
N VAL A 25 -20.15 -3.06 14.76
CA VAL A 25 -20.58 -2.98 13.34
C VAL A 25 -20.55 -4.33 12.60
N GLY A 26 -20.27 -5.43 13.31
CA GLY A 26 -20.23 -6.79 12.74
C GLY A 26 -18.88 -7.25 12.20
N ALA A 27 -17.78 -6.57 12.56
CA ALA A 27 -16.41 -6.82 12.10
C ALA A 27 -16.27 -6.81 10.57
N TRP A 28 -15.18 -7.38 10.04
CA TRP A 28 -14.93 -7.50 8.60
C TRP A 28 -15.98 -8.39 7.93
N ASP A 29 -16.49 -7.96 6.78
CA ASP A 29 -17.39 -8.79 5.98
C ASP A 29 -16.59 -9.92 5.30
N THR A 30 -16.74 -11.14 5.82
CA THR A 30 -16.00 -12.31 5.32
C THR A 30 -16.34 -12.70 3.88
N GLN A 31 -17.39 -12.13 3.29
CA GLN A 31 -17.72 -12.34 1.88
C GLN A 31 -16.94 -11.42 0.94
N ILE A 32 -16.28 -10.38 1.47
CA ILE A 32 -15.46 -9.43 0.69
C ILE A 32 -13.98 -9.71 1.00
N PRO A 33 -13.34 -10.69 0.32
CA PRO A 33 -11.91 -10.96 0.47
C PRO A 33 -11.05 -9.84 -0.13
N TYR A 34 -9.89 -9.59 0.48
CA TYR A 34 -8.86 -8.66 -0.02
C TYR A 34 -9.36 -7.23 -0.30
N TYR A 35 -9.04 -6.69 -1.48
CA TYR A 35 -9.29 -5.29 -1.84
C TYR A 35 -10.79 -4.99 -1.79
N SER A 36 -11.13 -3.74 -1.40
CA SER A 36 -12.49 -3.24 -1.14
C SER A 36 -13.09 -3.64 0.22
N SER A 37 -12.49 -4.58 0.96
CA SER A 37 -12.91 -4.92 2.32
C SER A 37 -12.67 -3.74 3.29
N ASP A 38 -11.57 -3.02 3.09
CA ASP A 38 -11.24 -1.75 3.75
C ASP A 38 -12.32 -0.70 3.52
N CYS A 39 -12.74 -0.54 2.27
CA CYS A 39 -13.79 0.41 1.92
C CYS A 39 -15.10 0.07 2.63
N ASP A 40 -15.51 -1.19 2.64
CA ASP A 40 -16.69 -1.63 3.37
C ASP A 40 -16.61 -1.39 4.89
N MET A 41 -15.52 -1.83 5.52
CA MET A 41 -15.36 -1.79 6.97
C MET A 41 -15.28 -0.36 7.49
N TYR A 42 -14.44 0.49 6.89
CA TYR A 42 -14.23 1.85 7.38
C TYR A 42 -15.46 2.74 7.13
N LEU A 43 -16.23 2.49 6.07
CA LEU A 43 -17.49 3.18 5.83
C LEU A 43 -18.58 2.77 6.82
N ARG A 44 -18.68 1.48 7.18
CA ARG A 44 -19.61 1.03 8.23
C ARG A 44 -19.33 1.66 9.59
N LEU A 45 -18.05 1.80 9.94
CA LEU A 45 -17.64 2.55 11.13
C LEU A 45 -18.03 4.01 11.03
N HIS A 46 -17.78 4.65 9.88
CA HIS A 46 -18.14 6.04 9.64
C HIS A 46 -19.65 6.29 9.76
N TRP A 47 -20.50 5.49 9.11
CA TRP A 47 -21.97 5.62 9.21
C TRP A 47 -22.51 5.40 10.62
N THR A 48 -21.81 4.63 11.45
CA THR A 48 -22.15 4.43 12.87
C THR A 48 -21.69 5.59 13.75
N GLY A 49 -20.97 6.57 13.19
CA GLY A 49 -20.48 7.76 13.89
C GLY A 49 -19.13 7.58 14.57
N TYR A 50 -18.36 6.55 14.21
CA TYR A 50 -17.05 6.33 14.79
C TYR A 50 -15.99 7.24 14.16
N TRP A 51 -15.23 7.91 15.02
CA TRP A 51 -14.09 8.73 14.63
C TRP A 51 -12.90 7.86 14.17
N GLN A 52 -12.30 8.23 13.04
CA GLN A 52 -11.20 7.51 12.40
C GLN A 52 -10.05 8.44 11.96
N PRO A 53 -9.23 8.97 12.89
CA PRO A 53 -8.17 9.93 12.59
C PRO A 53 -6.91 9.30 11.98
N GLN A 54 -6.02 10.18 11.50
CA GLN A 54 -4.66 9.83 11.09
C GLN A 54 -3.62 10.75 11.74
N SER A 55 -2.47 10.20 12.14
CA SER A 55 -1.28 10.97 12.54
C SER A 55 -0.01 10.22 12.20
N GLU A 56 1.10 10.89 11.89
CA GLU A 56 2.36 10.19 11.60
C GLU A 56 2.99 9.56 12.87
N ALA A 57 3.52 8.33 12.76
CA ALA A 57 4.29 7.65 13.82
C ALA A 57 5.76 7.40 13.46
N GLY A 58 6.24 7.98 12.36
CA GLY A 58 7.59 7.77 11.82
C GLY A 58 7.57 7.54 10.31
N LEU A 59 8.71 7.09 9.78
CA LEU A 59 8.86 6.77 8.36
C LEU A 59 8.47 5.31 8.12
N ILE A 60 7.50 5.09 7.26
CA ILE A 60 7.06 3.76 6.82
C ILE A 60 7.25 3.72 5.31
N PHE A 61 8.08 2.79 4.85
CA PHE A 61 8.37 2.60 3.43
C PHE A 61 7.72 1.32 2.93
N ASP A 62 6.86 1.47 1.93
CA ASP A 62 6.20 0.36 1.25
C ASP A 62 6.95 0.04 -0.04
N VAL A 63 7.73 -1.04 -0.02
CA VAL A 63 8.73 -1.35 -1.06
C VAL A 63 8.40 -2.63 -1.81
N ALA A 64 8.86 -2.75 -3.06
CA ALA A 64 8.70 -3.94 -3.90
C ALA A 64 10.02 -4.66 -4.24
N SER A 65 11.10 -4.26 -3.59
CA SER A 65 12.42 -4.90 -3.70
C SER A 65 12.95 -5.26 -2.32
N VAL A 66 14.06 -5.99 -2.28
CA VAL A 66 14.75 -6.38 -1.05
C VAL A 66 16.14 -5.76 -1.04
N LEU A 67 16.65 -5.46 0.15
CA LEU A 67 18.05 -5.10 0.32
C LEU A 67 18.92 -6.31 -0.01
N ASP A 68 20.06 -6.05 -0.66
CA ASP A 68 21.07 -7.08 -0.95
C ASP A 68 21.74 -7.57 0.35
N ASP A 69 21.89 -6.68 1.35
CA ASP A 69 22.40 -6.99 2.67
C ASP A 69 21.53 -6.38 3.79
N ILE A 70 20.79 -7.21 4.52
CA ILE A 70 19.95 -6.76 5.64
C ILE A 70 20.76 -6.20 6.81
N ALA A 71 22.05 -6.53 6.93
CA ALA A 71 22.93 -6.00 7.97
C ALA A 71 23.11 -4.47 7.85
N ALA A 72 22.85 -3.90 6.67
CA ALA A 72 22.82 -2.47 6.42
C ALA A 72 21.80 -1.74 7.32
N LEU A 73 20.63 -2.33 7.57
CA LEU A 73 19.62 -1.76 8.48
C LEU A 73 20.11 -1.68 9.93
N PHE A 74 20.97 -2.61 10.32
CA PHE A 74 21.63 -2.63 11.63
C PHE A 74 22.89 -1.77 11.67
N ARG A 75 23.24 -1.14 10.54
CA ARG A 75 24.43 -0.26 10.38
C ARG A 75 25.72 -0.98 10.74
N VAL A 76 25.82 -2.26 10.36
CA VAL A 76 27.05 -3.03 10.52
C VAL A 76 28.11 -2.47 9.55
N PRO A 77 29.34 -2.17 10.00
CA PRO A 77 30.41 -1.73 9.10
C PRO A 77 30.66 -2.70 7.95
N GLY A 78 30.76 -2.18 6.72
CA GLY A 78 30.92 -2.96 5.49
C GLY A 78 29.62 -3.52 4.89
N ALA A 79 28.48 -3.41 5.59
CA ALA A 79 27.18 -3.76 5.03
C ALA A 79 26.57 -2.54 4.33
N HIS A 80 26.35 -2.63 3.03
CA HIS A 80 25.84 -1.53 2.21
C HIS A 80 24.36 -1.68 1.91
N ALA A 81 23.62 -0.58 2.00
CA ALA A 81 22.21 -0.51 1.65
C ALA A 81 22.05 -0.38 0.13
N THR A 82 22.15 -1.49 -0.57
CA THR A 82 21.88 -1.58 -2.01
C THR A 82 20.71 -2.50 -2.29
N PHE A 83 20.09 -2.35 -3.47
CA PHE A 83 19.04 -3.25 -3.92
C PHE A 83 19.10 -3.42 -5.44
N LYS A 84 18.70 -4.61 -5.90
CA LYS A 84 18.49 -4.85 -7.32
C LYS A 84 17.40 -3.94 -7.87
N GLY A 85 17.72 -3.23 -8.95
CA GLY A 85 16.78 -2.32 -9.59
C GLY A 85 16.96 -0.85 -9.20
N ASP A 86 17.96 -0.51 -8.38
CA ASP A 86 18.20 0.87 -7.98
C ASP A 86 18.46 1.77 -9.20
N PRO A 87 17.63 2.80 -9.43
CA PRO A 87 17.76 3.69 -10.58
C PRO A 87 19.10 4.46 -10.60
N VAL A 88 19.79 4.58 -9.46
CA VAL A 88 21.12 5.22 -9.43
C VAL A 88 22.15 4.39 -10.20
N TYR A 89 22.03 3.05 -10.20
CA TYR A 89 22.97 2.16 -10.89
C TYR A 89 22.49 1.77 -12.31
N ILE A 90 21.22 2.01 -12.62
CA ILE A 90 20.64 1.80 -13.95
C ILE A 90 20.74 3.12 -14.69
N GLY A 91 21.80 3.28 -15.49
CA GLY A 91 22.10 4.53 -16.19
C GLY A 91 20.93 5.16 -16.95
N THR A 92 21.07 6.44 -17.31
CA THR A 92 20.04 7.20 -18.03
C THR A 92 19.71 6.63 -19.41
N SER A 93 18.47 6.80 -19.87
CA SER A 93 18.01 6.34 -21.18
C SER A 93 18.52 7.22 -22.34
N ASP A 94 18.49 6.67 -23.56
CA ASP A 94 18.77 7.38 -24.82
C ASP A 94 17.67 8.39 -25.15
N GLY A 95 17.58 9.43 -24.33
CA GLY A 95 16.55 10.46 -24.39
C GLY A 95 16.60 11.43 -23.20
N SER A 96 17.27 11.05 -22.11
CA SER A 96 17.41 11.91 -20.94
C SER A 96 18.11 13.22 -21.28
N SER A 97 17.55 14.32 -20.78
CA SER A 97 18.07 15.67 -20.85
C SER A 97 19.44 15.80 -20.19
N LYS A 98 20.15 16.90 -20.47
CA LYS A 98 21.44 17.18 -19.84
C LYS A 98 21.32 17.31 -18.32
N ASP A 99 20.23 17.88 -17.84
CA ASP A 99 20.01 18.10 -16.41
C ASP A 99 19.74 16.77 -15.68
N GLU A 100 18.95 15.87 -16.29
CA GLU A 100 18.74 14.52 -15.76
C GLU A 100 20.05 13.71 -15.69
N ARG A 101 20.89 13.81 -16.73
CA ARG A 101 22.20 13.16 -16.74
C ARG A 101 23.12 13.72 -15.64
N ALA A 102 23.16 15.03 -15.49
CA ALA A 102 23.96 15.67 -14.44
C ALA A 102 23.47 15.31 -13.04
N HIS A 103 22.15 15.23 -12.83
CA HIS A 103 21.55 14.76 -11.58
C HIS A 103 21.97 13.32 -11.25
N HIS A 104 21.81 12.40 -12.22
CA HIS A 104 22.20 11.01 -12.06
C HIS A 104 23.71 10.85 -11.79
N GLU A 105 24.57 11.60 -12.48
CA GLU A 105 26.02 11.61 -12.21
C GLU A 105 26.35 12.09 -10.79
N ALA A 106 25.62 13.10 -10.30
CA ALA A 106 25.79 13.59 -8.93
C ALA A 106 25.34 12.55 -7.90
N GLU A 107 24.21 11.87 -8.12
CA GLU A 107 23.74 10.75 -7.30
C GLU A 107 24.76 9.62 -7.23
N MET A 108 25.21 9.14 -8.39
CA MET A 108 26.23 8.10 -8.49
C MET A 108 27.53 8.49 -7.79
N LYS A 109 27.91 9.76 -7.84
CA LYS A 109 29.08 10.26 -7.14
C LYS A 109 28.86 10.25 -5.62
N ARG A 110 27.70 10.68 -5.12
CA ARG A 110 27.36 10.64 -3.69
C ARG A 110 27.43 9.21 -3.15
N GLU A 111 26.84 8.25 -3.87
CA GLU A 111 26.92 6.82 -3.51
C GLU A 111 28.38 6.38 -3.38
N LYS A 112 29.21 6.63 -4.41
CA LYS A 112 30.65 6.27 -4.39
C LYS A 112 31.43 6.95 -3.27
N ASP A 113 31.13 8.21 -2.98
CA ASP A 113 31.78 8.97 -1.92
C ASP A 113 31.39 8.43 -0.52
N MET A 114 30.22 7.80 -0.38
CA MET A 114 29.76 7.14 0.84
C MET A 114 30.41 5.77 1.09
N TYR A 115 30.83 5.04 0.06
CA TYR A 115 31.40 3.69 0.20
C TYR A 115 32.51 3.59 1.28
N PRO A 116 33.57 4.42 1.27
CA PRO A 116 34.62 4.32 2.28
C PRO A 116 34.15 4.59 3.71
N TRP A 117 33.09 5.39 3.87
CA TRP A 117 32.48 5.65 5.17
C TRP A 117 31.72 4.41 5.64
N VAL A 118 30.86 3.84 4.80
CA VAL A 118 30.05 2.66 5.15
C VAL A 118 30.93 1.45 5.47
N GLU A 119 32.04 1.27 4.75
CA GLU A 119 33.05 0.24 5.04
C GLU A 119 33.57 0.31 6.49
N LYS A 120 33.74 1.52 7.02
CA LYS A 120 34.38 1.75 8.32
C LYS A 120 33.39 1.94 9.46
N GLU A 121 32.37 2.75 9.24
CA GLU A 121 31.45 3.23 10.28
C GLU A 121 30.04 2.62 10.14
N GLY A 122 29.77 1.91 9.03
CA GLY A 122 28.44 1.41 8.69
C GLY A 122 27.52 2.47 8.09
N GLU A 123 26.30 2.05 7.77
CA GLU A 123 25.31 2.91 7.15
C GLU A 123 24.86 4.09 8.03
N THR A 124 24.50 5.20 7.38
CA THR A 124 23.88 6.33 8.08
C THR A 124 22.36 6.24 8.00
N PHE A 125 21.66 6.75 9.02
CA PHE A 125 20.19 6.79 8.99
C PHE A 125 19.66 7.58 7.77
N ALA A 126 20.32 8.70 7.42
CA ALA A 126 19.94 9.49 6.25
C ALA A 126 20.07 8.68 4.95
N HIS A 127 21.18 7.97 4.76
CA HIS A 127 21.38 7.14 3.58
C HIS A 127 20.37 5.98 3.51
N LEU A 128 20.08 5.32 4.64
CA LEU A 128 19.03 4.30 4.70
C LEU A 128 17.65 4.82 4.30
N VAL A 129 17.30 6.04 4.71
CA VAL A 129 16.05 6.71 4.34
C VAL A 129 16.02 7.04 2.84
N GLU A 130 17.13 7.50 2.27
CA GLU A 130 17.25 7.76 0.84
C GLU A 130 17.08 6.48 0.01
N VAL A 131 17.79 5.41 0.38
CA VAL A 131 17.70 4.08 -0.26
C VAL A 131 16.26 3.55 -0.17
N ALA A 132 15.64 3.61 1.01
CA ALA A 132 14.26 3.16 1.20
C ALA A 132 13.26 3.98 0.35
N GLY A 133 13.50 5.29 0.21
CA GLY A 133 12.75 6.15 -0.71
C GLY A 133 12.85 5.67 -2.16
N ARG A 134 14.07 5.39 -2.66
CA ARG A 134 14.26 4.87 -4.01
C ARG A 134 13.62 3.48 -4.21
N MET A 135 13.65 2.62 -3.19
CA MET A 135 12.97 1.33 -3.22
C MET A 135 11.44 1.49 -3.31
N GLN A 136 10.88 2.50 -2.63
CA GLN A 136 9.47 2.83 -2.72
C GLN A 136 9.13 3.44 -4.08
N ASP A 137 9.95 4.34 -4.61
CA ASP A 137 9.74 4.91 -5.95
C ASP A 137 9.76 3.82 -7.02
N LEU A 138 10.67 2.83 -6.91
CA LEU A 138 10.71 1.67 -7.80
C LEU A 138 9.38 0.88 -7.78
N LYS A 139 8.69 0.81 -6.64
CA LYS A 139 7.37 0.16 -6.54
C LYS A 139 6.30 0.89 -7.35
N TRP A 140 6.41 2.21 -7.48
CA TRP A 140 5.43 3.07 -8.13
C TRP A 140 5.78 3.44 -9.57
N VAL A 141 6.88 2.92 -10.11
CA VAL A 141 7.19 2.98 -11.56
C VAL A 141 6.00 2.44 -12.37
N ASP A 142 5.79 3.00 -13.56
CA ASP A 142 4.67 2.70 -14.45
C ASP A 142 3.30 2.85 -13.75
N GLU A 143 3.13 3.93 -12.98
CA GLU A 143 1.90 4.22 -12.22
C GLU A 143 1.52 3.11 -11.21
N GLY A 144 2.50 2.31 -10.78
CA GLY A 144 2.28 1.18 -9.89
C GLY A 144 1.58 0.00 -10.56
N LEU A 145 1.52 -0.08 -11.90
CA LEU A 145 0.99 -1.24 -12.62
C LEU A 145 1.67 -2.55 -12.18
N ARG A 146 2.92 -2.46 -11.76
CA ARG A 146 3.79 -3.57 -11.35
C ARG A 146 3.98 -3.68 -9.83
N ARG A 147 3.22 -2.90 -9.03
CA ARG A 147 3.37 -2.80 -7.57
C ARG A 147 3.21 -4.13 -6.83
N ASN A 148 2.44 -5.05 -7.42
CA ASN A 148 2.08 -6.36 -6.89
C ASN A 148 2.71 -7.50 -7.70
N GLU A 149 3.89 -7.28 -8.29
CA GLU A 149 4.63 -8.37 -8.96
C GLU A 149 5.53 -9.17 -8.01
N TRP A 150 5.72 -8.69 -6.78
CA TRP A 150 6.62 -9.33 -5.82
C TRP A 150 6.15 -10.75 -5.46
N GLN A 151 4.86 -11.04 -5.56
CA GLN A 151 4.25 -12.35 -5.33
C GLN A 151 4.83 -13.42 -6.26
N ASN A 152 5.08 -13.07 -7.53
CA ASN A 152 5.66 -13.97 -8.53
C ASN A 152 7.17 -14.19 -8.34
N ARG A 153 7.83 -13.38 -7.50
CA ARG A 153 9.29 -13.40 -7.32
C ARG A 153 9.74 -14.29 -6.16
N GLN A 154 8.81 -14.84 -5.39
CA GLN A 154 9.10 -15.67 -4.22
C GLN A 154 9.53 -17.09 -4.62
N THR A 155 10.84 -17.33 -4.69
CA THR A 155 11.41 -18.64 -5.04
C THR A 155 11.99 -19.40 -3.85
N GLY A 156 11.94 -18.80 -2.64
CA GLY A 156 12.45 -19.41 -1.42
C GLY A 156 11.66 -20.65 -1.01
N GLY A 157 12.34 -21.61 -0.38
CA GLY A 157 11.68 -22.77 0.23
C GLY A 157 11.18 -23.82 -0.74
N GLN A 158 11.63 -23.88 -2.00
CA GLN A 158 11.20 -24.90 -2.99
C GLN A 158 11.27 -26.37 -2.51
N THR A 159 12.13 -26.67 -1.54
CA THR A 159 12.26 -28.00 -0.94
C THR A 159 11.40 -28.20 0.31
N ASP A 160 10.67 -27.17 0.75
CA ASP A 160 9.81 -27.16 1.94
C ASP A 160 8.38 -27.59 1.58
N PRO A 161 7.68 -28.38 2.43
CA PRO A 161 6.29 -28.78 2.19
C PRO A 161 5.28 -27.63 2.09
N PHE A 162 5.62 -26.43 2.54
CA PHE A 162 4.77 -25.24 2.47
C PHE A 162 4.99 -24.41 1.20
N TYR A 163 5.94 -24.78 0.34
CA TYR A 163 6.16 -24.10 -0.95
C TYR A 163 4.92 -24.16 -1.84
N ARG A 164 4.62 -23.02 -2.47
CA ARG A 164 3.59 -22.88 -3.49
C ARG A 164 4.24 -22.38 -4.77
N ASP A 165 3.74 -22.84 -5.90
CA ASP A 165 4.08 -22.27 -7.19
C ASP A 165 3.73 -20.77 -7.19
N PRO A 166 4.68 -19.84 -7.43
CA PRO A 166 4.46 -18.41 -7.27
C PRO A 166 3.43 -17.86 -8.26
N GLU A 167 3.45 -18.33 -9.51
CA GLU A 167 2.51 -17.92 -10.56
C GLU A 167 1.09 -18.38 -10.21
N GLY A 168 0.93 -19.65 -9.83
CA GLY A 168 -0.35 -20.20 -9.38
C GLY A 168 -0.88 -19.51 -8.13
N PHE A 169 -0.01 -19.18 -7.17
CA PHE A 169 -0.39 -18.44 -5.96
C PHE A 169 -0.88 -17.03 -6.31
N ALA A 170 -0.14 -16.28 -7.14
CA ALA A 170 -0.53 -14.94 -7.56
C ALA A 170 -1.85 -14.95 -8.35
N SER A 171 -2.04 -15.92 -9.25
CA SER A 171 -3.30 -16.08 -9.99
C SER A 171 -4.47 -16.39 -9.05
N GLY A 172 -4.26 -17.23 -8.04
CA GLY A 172 -5.26 -17.51 -7.00
C GLY A 172 -5.60 -16.28 -6.16
N LEU A 173 -4.58 -15.47 -5.82
CA LEU A 173 -4.76 -14.21 -5.11
C LEU A 173 -5.58 -13.20 -5.92
N GLU A 174 -5.25 -13.00 -7.21
CA GLU A 174 -6.01 -12.11 -8.10
C GLU A 174 -7.46 -12.58 -8.27
N THR A 175 -7.70 -13.88 -8.33
CA THR A 175 -9.06 -14.44 -8.35
C THR A 175 -9.85 -14.04 -7.10
N LEU A 176 -9.24 -14.09 -5.92
CA LEU A 176 -9.89 -13.69 -4.67
C LEU A 176 -10.09 -12.17 -4.61
N VAL A 177 -9.13 -11.39 -5.10
CA VAL A 177 -9.25 -9.93 -5.25
C VAL A 177 -10.46 -9.56 -6.11
N ASP A 178 -10.58 -10.15 -7.29
CA ASP A 178 -11.68 -9.84 -8.22
C ASP A 178 -13.02 -10.30 -7.65
N ALA A 179 -13.07 -11.44 -6.97
CA ALA A 179 -14.26 -11.89 -6.25
C ALA A 179 -14.67 -10.89 -5.16
N GLY A 180 -13.73 -10.40 -4.35
CA GLY A 180 -14.01 -9.43 -3.29
C GLY A 180 -14.54 -8.11 -3.82
N ARG A 181 -13.88 -7.54 -4.83
CA ARG A 181 -14.35 -6.33 -5.51
C ARG A 181 -15.74 -6.52 -6.09
N ARG A 182 -16.04 -7.70 -6.65
CA ARG A 182 -17.35 -8.03 -7.19
C ARG A 182 -18.42 -8.08 -6.11
N VAL A 183 -18.15 -8.74 -4.98
CA VAL A 183 -19.09 -8.81 -3.85
C VAL A 183 -19.34 -7.41 -3.30
N PHE A 184 -18.28 -6.60 -3.13
CA PHE A 184 -18.41 -5.19 -2.73
C PHE A 184 -19.31 -4.41 -3.71
N ALA A 185 -19.06 -4.55 -5.02
CA ALA A 185 -19.81 -3.84 -6.05
C ALA A 185 -21.29 -4.25 -6.12
N ASP A 186 -21.59 -5.53 -5.91
CA ASP A 186 -22.95 -6.04 -5.83
C ASP A 186 -23.63 -5.61 -4.52
N LYS A 187 -22.89 -5.52 -3.41
CA LYS A 187 -23.38 -5.06 -2.11
C LYS A 187 -23.77 -3.59 -2.14
N TRP A 188 -22.97 -2.74 -2.77
CA TRP A 188 -23.17 -1.29 -2.73
C TRP A 188 -23.72 -0.71 -4.03
N GLY A 189 -23.97 -1.54 -5.04
CA GLY A 189 -24.40 -1.07 -6.36
C GLY A 189 -23.36 -0.21 -7.09
N HIS A 190 -22.13 -0.12 -6.56
CA HIS A 190 -21.08 0.79 -6.99
C HIS A 190 -19.69 0.18 -6.77
N ARG A 191 -18.72 0.47 -7.66
CA ARG A 191 -17.37 -0.16 -7.66
C ARG A 191 -16.28 0.64 -6.92
N GLY A 192 -16.52 1.91 -6.62
CA GLY A 192 -15.60 2.80 -5.91
C GLY A 192 -15.84 2.88 -4.40
N CYS A 193 -14.91 3.54 -3.72
CA CYS A 193 -14.94 3.72 -2.27
C CYS A 193 -15.59 5.07 -1.87
N ASP A 194 -15.97 5.89 -2.84
CA ASP A 194 -16.63 7.19 -2.72
C ASP A 194 -18.13 7.12 -2.37
N LEU A 195 -18.58 6.05 -1.71
CA LEU A 195 -19.99 5.84 -1.34
C LEU A 195 -20.60 7.02 -0.57
N LEU A 196 -19.81 7.68 0.30
CA LEU A 196 -20.25 8.88 1.02
C LEU A 196 -20.59 10.04 0.07
N ALA A 197 -19.75 10.27 -0.94
CA ALA A 197 -19.96 11.33 -1.93
C ALA A 197 -21.19 11.05 -2.81
N MET A 198 -21.54 9.77 -2.99
CA MET A 198 -22.74 9.33 -3.69
C MET A 198 -24.01 9.40 -2.83
N GLY A 199 -23.90 9.71 -1.54
CA GLY A 199 -25.02 9.68 -0.60
C GLY A 199 -25.52 8.27 -0.28
N ILE A 200 -24.69 7.25 -0.50
CA ILE A 200 -24.98 5.86 -0.14
C ILE A 200 -24.73 5.70 1.36
N GLU A 201 -25.68 5.06 2.04
CA GLU A 201 -25.65 4.81 3.48
C GLU A 201 -25.61 3.30 3.79
N GLY A 202 -25.23 2.95 5.03
CA GLY A 202 -25.13 1.55 5.45
C GLY A 202 -26.43 0.74 5.29
N LYS A 203 -27.60 1.41 5.33
CA LYS A 203 -28.91 0.78 5.14
C LYS A 203 -29.19 0.33 3.69
N ASP A 204 -28.39 0.81 2.74
CA ASP A 204 -28.56 0.55 1.31
C ASP A 204 -27.85 -0.73 0.83
N ALA A 205 -27.10 -1.38 1.72
CA ALA A 205 -26.44 -2.65 1.46
C ALA A 205 -27.42 -3.67 0.83
N TRP A 206 -27.06 -4.19 -0.33
CA TRP A 206 -27.79 -5.15 -1.16
C TRP A 206 -29.12 -4.66 -1.74
N ARG A 207 -29.37 -3.34 -1.77
CA ARG A 207 -30.64 -2.75 -2.22
C ARG A 207 -30.52 -1.87 -3.45
N LEU A 208 -29.31 -1.43 -3.77
CA LEU A 208 -29.07 -0.51 -4.87
C LEU A 208 -29.01 -1.26 -6.21
N GLU A 209 -29.56 -0.62 -7.24
CA GLU A 209 -29.28 -1.03 -8.61
C GLU A 209 -27.81 -0.73 -8.93
N ARG A 210 -27.23 -1.57 -9.79
CA ARG A 210 -25.84 -1.39 -10.23
C ARG A 210 -25.74 -0.16 -11.11
N ASP A 211 -24.76 0.69 -10.86
CA ASP A 211 -24.39 1.80 -11.75
C ASP A 211 -23.38 1.40 -12.85
N TRP A 212 -23.14 0.10 -13.00
CA TRP A 212 -22.10 -0.47 -13.85
C TRP A 212 -22.60 -1.71 -14.62
N ASP A 213 -21.97 -2.02 -15.76
CA ASP A 213 -22.30 -3.18 -16.58
C ASP A 213 -21.64 -4.46 -16.03
N ILE A 214 -22.44 -5.49 -15.77
CA ILE A 214 -22.02 -6.80 -15.26
C ILE A 214 -20.91 -7.49 -16.07
N ARG A 215 -20.78 -7.11 -17.35
CA ARG A 215 -19.77 -7.63 -18.28
C ARG A 215 -18.42 -6.95 -18.12
N GLU A 216 -18.37 -5.82 -17.43
CA GLU A 216 -17.11 -5.16 -17.09
C GLU A 216 -16.44 -5.87 -15.92
N SER A 217 -15.11 -5.78 -15.88
CA SER A 217 -14.33 -6.29 -14.75
C SER A 217 -14.75 -5.59 -13.45
N PRO A 218 -14.79 -6.30 -12.31
CA PRO A 218 -15.11 -5.74 -11.01
C PRO A 218 -14.05 -4.77 -10.46
N GLY A 219 -13.04 -4.39 -11.25
CA GLY A 219 -12.01 -3.43 -10.86
C GLY A 219 -12.57 -2.20 -10.13
N SER A 220 -11.73 -1.59 -9.28
CA SER A 220 -12.06 -0.40 -8.49
C SER A 220 -12.19 0.84 -9.40
N VAL A 221 -13.25 0.87 -10.20
CA VAL A 221 -13.61 1.99 -11.06
C VAL A 221 -14.55 2.89 -10.26
N GLY A 222 -14.03 4.01 -9.80
CA GLY A 222 -14.74 4.97 -8.95
C GLY A 222 -13.77 5.85 -8.17
N GLY A 223 -14.29 6.71 -7.31
CA GLY A 223 -13.49 7.57 -6.45
C GLY A 223 -12.89 6.84 -5.24
N ASN A 224 -11.90 7.46 -4.63
CA ASN A 224 -11.49 7.12 -3.26
C ASN A 224 -12.50 7.72 -2.26
N TRP A 225 -12.40 7.42 -0.97
CA TRP A 225 -13.30 7.86 0.11
C TRP A 225 -13.65 9.37 0.19
N GLY A 226 -13.05 10.23 -0.62
CA GLY A 226 -13.25 11.67 -0.65
C GLY A 226 -12.19 12.42 0.16
N LYS A 227 -12.23 13.76 0.17
CA LYS A 227 -11.25 14.57 0.92
C LYS A 227 -11.50 14.60 2.43
N ASP A 228 -12.73 14.30 2.86
CA ASP A 228 -13.22 14.56 4.22
C ASP A 228 -13.65 13.30 4.98
N TRP A 229 -13.40 12.08 4.49
CA TRP A 229 -13.88 10.86 5.16
C TRP A 229 -13.32 10.64 6.58
N MET A 230 -12.18 11.26 6.90
CA MET A 230 -11.51 11.21 8.20
C MET A 230 -11.90 12.37 9.14
N THR A 231 -12.71 13.34 8.69
CA THR A 231 -13.07 14.53 9.49
C THR A 231 -14.30 14.27 10.38
N GLY A 232 -14.30 13.16 11.13
CA GLY A 232 -15.40 12.81 12.05
C GLY A 232 -15.51 13.68 13.31
N SER A 233 -15.30 15.00 13.22
CA SER A 233 -15.38 15.89 14.39
C SER A 233 -15.93 17.30 14.15
N SER A 234 -16.22 17.75 12.92
CA SER A 234 -16.68 19.13 12.71
C SER A 234 -18.17 19.35 12.94
N ASP A 235 -19.00 18.29 12.87
CA ASP A 235 -20.46 18.44 12.76
C ASP A 235 -21.23 17.95 14.01
N LEU A 236 -20.53 17.79 15.14
CA LEU A 236 -21.12 17.42 16.44
C LEU A 236 -21.08 18.58 17.46
N THR A 237 -21.50 19.77 17.03
CA THR A 237 -21.85 20.90 17.93
C THR A 237 -23.31 21.27 17.82
#